data_AF-A0A7S3MGI8-F1
#
_entry.id   AF-A0A7S3MGI8-F1
#
_cell.length_a   1.000
_cell.length_b   1.000
_cell.length_c   1.000
_cell.angle_alpha   90.00
_cell.angle_beta   90.00
_cell.angle_gamma   90.00
#
_symmetry.space_group_name_H-M   'P 1'
#
loop_
_entity.id
_entity.type
_entity.pdbx_description
1 polymer ?
#
loop_
_entity_poly.entity_id
_entity_poly.type
_entity_poly.pdbx_seq_one_letter_code
_entity_poly.pdbx_strand_id
1 'polypeptide(L)'
;EGEIEVDESGLTGESLPVTKFQGSSCKMGSTVVRGEVEGTVETTGAETYFGKTAALMDLSGESSSFQMILLAITTVLVAISVILCVIVFIYMLAEDSVKEALGFTVVLLVASIPLAIEIVTTTTLAL
;
A
#
# COMPACT_ATOMS: atom_id res chain seq x y z
N GLU A 1 -25.35 28.10 -29.00
CA GLU A 1 -26.33 27.02 -28.74
C GLU A 1 -25.84 25.79 -29.49
N GLY A 2 -25.63 24.68 -28.79
CA GLY A 2 -25.19 23.45 -29.45
C GLY A 2 -25.36 22.26 -28.51
N GLU A 3 -25.56 21.10 -29.10
CA GLU A 3 -25.55 19.81 -28.43
C GLU A 3 -24.23 19.10 -28.73
N ILE A 4 -23.69 18.40 -27.74
CA ILE A 4 -22.51 17.57 -27.93
C ILE A 4 -22.75 16.17 -27.40
N GLU A 5 -22.10 15.21 -28.03
CA GLU A 5 -22.07 13.83 -27.61
C GLU A 5 -20.74 13.57 -26.88
N VAL A 6 -20.83 13.18 -25.62
CA VAL A 6 -19.67 13.07 -24.74
C VAL A 6 -19.55 11.64 -24.22
N ASP A 7 -18.36 11.06 -24.38
CA ASP A 7 -17.98 9.80 -23.79
C ASP A 7 -17.52 10.02 -22.34
N GLU A 8 -18.33 9.53 -21.39
CA GLU A 8 -18.02 9.51 -19.95
C GLU A 8 -17.66 8.09 -19.45
N SER A 9 -17.38 7.14 -20.34
CA SER A 9 -17.13 5.72 -20.01
C SER A 9 -15.96 5.53 -19.06
N GLY A 10 -14.88 6.31 -19.24
CA GLY A 10 -13.70 6.27 -18.37
C GLY A 10 -13.96 6.67 -16.92
N LEU A 11 -15.09 7.33 -16.62
CA LEU A 11 -15.42 7.86 -15.30
C LEU A 11 -16.70 7.26 -14.70
N THR A 12 -17.64 6.83 -15.54
CA THR A 12 -18.95 6.30 -15.13
C THR A 12 -19.12 4.81 -15.41
N GLY A 13 -18.31 4.24 -16.30
CA GLY A 13 -18.45 2.86 -16.76
C GLY A 13 -19.57 2.63 -17.78
N GLU A 14 -20.30 3.68 -18.17
CA GLU A 14 -21.32 3.59 -19.22
C GLU A 14 -20.66 3.66 -20.60
N SER A 15 -20.81 2.61 -21.41
CA SER A 15 -20.16 2.52 -22.73
C SER A 15 -20.82 3.37 -23.82
N LEU A 16 -22.05 3.86 -23.57
CA LEU A 16 -22.80 4.66 -24.54
C LEU A 16 -22.49 6.15 -24.35
N PRO A 17 -22.16 6.88 -25.43
CA PRO A 17 -22.00 8.32 -25.37
C PRO A 17 -23.28 9.00 -24.88
N VAL A 18 -23.13 10.01 -24.03
CA VAL A 18 -24.25 10.75 -23.44
C VAL A 18 -24.37 12.09 -24.16
N THR A 19 -25.56 12.39 -24.68
CA THR A 19 -25.86 13.69 -25.28
C THR A 19 -26.01 14.75 -24.17
N LYS A 20 -25.24 15.83 -24.25
CA LYS A 20 -25.28 16.95 -23.33
C LYS A 20 -25.85 18.17 -24.03
N PHE A 21 -26.74 18.86 -23.34
CA PHE A 21 -27.37 20.10 -23.78
C PHE A 21 -26.84 21.29 -23.00
N GLN A 22 -27.20 22.49 -23.46
CA GLN A 22 -26.83 23.74 -22.81
C GLN A 22 -27.22 23.74 -21.32
N GLY A 23 -26.28 24.06 -20.44
CA GLY A 23 -26.46 24.01 -18.98
C GLY A 23 -26.13 22.65 -18.34
N SER A 24 -25.76 21.63 -19.12
CA SER A 24 -25.27 20.36 -18.59
C SER A 24 -23.79 20.44 -18.25
N SER A 25 -23.39 19.98 -17.06
CA SER A 25 -21.99 19.87 -16.67
C SER A 25 -21.30 18.67 -17.36
N CYS A 26 -20.16 18.90 -17.99
CA CYS A 26 -19.27 17.86 -18.51
C CYS A 26 -18.21 17.52 -17.47
N LYS A 27 -17.97 16.23 -17.22
CA LYS A 27 -16.98 15.80 -16.21
C LYS A 27 -15.56 15.91 -16.78
N MET A 28 -14.58 16.25 -15.92
CA MET A 28 -13.17 16.24 -16.31
C MET A 28 -12.75 14.79 -16.63
N GLY A 29 -12.10 14.60 -17.78
CA GLY A 29 -11.67 13.28 -18.27
C GLY A 29 -12.62 12.65 -19.30
N SER A 30 -13.74 13.30 -19.61
CA SER A 30 -14.65 12.89 -20.67
C SER A 30 -14.21 13.40 -22.05
N THR A 31 -14.45 12.63 -23.11
CA THR A 31 -14.03 12.97 -24.48
C THR A 31 -15.25 13.35 -25.33
N VAL A 32 -15.18 14.46 -26.07
CA VAL A 32 -16.24 14.82 -27.02
C VAL A 32 -16.12 13.95 -28.26
N VAL A 33 -17.14 13.15 -28.53
CA VAL A 33 -17.20 12.23 -29.70
C VAL A 33 -17.76 12.97 -30.92
N ARG A 34 -18.73 13.87 -30.71
CA ARG A 34 -19.40 14.58 -31.80
C ARG A 34 -19.93 15.95 -31.36
N GLY A 35 -19.81 16.93 -32.25
CA GLY A 35 -20.26 18.31 -32.05
C GLY A 35 -19.15 19.25 -31.61
N GLU A 36 -19.47 20.54 -31.57
CA GLU A 36 -18.59 21.61 -31.12
C GLU A 36 -19.44 22.62 -30.34
N VAL A 37 -19.00 22.97 -29.14
CA VAL A 37 -19.64 23.98 -28.29
C VAL A 37 -18.59 24.76 -27.52
N GLU A 38 -18.90 26.01 -27.25
CA GLU A 38 -18.17 26.81 -26.26
C GLU A 38 -18.70 26.49 -24.86
N GLY A 39 -17.78 26.25 -23.92
CA GLY A 39 -18.09 25.92 -22.53
C GLY A 39 -17.34 26.83 -21.56
N THR A 40 -17.86 26.96 -20.35
CA THR A 40 -17.17 27.64 -19.25
C THR A 40 -16.53 26.61 -18.34
N VAL A 41 -15.28 26.84 -17.94
CA VAL A 41 -14.58 25.97 -17.00
C VAL A 41 -15.09 26.27 -15.58
N GLU A 42 -15.83 25.32 -14.99
CA GLU A 42 -16.38 25.46 -13.64
C GLU A 42 -15.38 25.07 -12.54
N THR A 43 -14.59 24.02 -12.76
CA THR A 43 -13.63 23.48 -11.80
C THR A 43 -12.34 23.04 -12.48
N THR A 44 -11.20 23.16 -11.79
CA THR A 44 -9.87 22.78 -12.29
C THR A 44 -9.06 22.06 -11.21
N GLY A 45 -8.10 21.21 -11.63
CA GLY A 45 -7.21 20.51 -10.69
C GLY A 45 -7.94 19.54 -9.76
N ALA A 46 -7.65 19.62 -8.46
CA ALA A 46 -8.18 18.71 -7.44
C ALA A 46 -9.70 18.85 -7.20
N GLU A 47 -10.29 19.99 -7.55
CA GLU A 47 -11.74 20.24 -7.40
C GLU A 47 -12.58 19.59 -8.50
N THR A 48 -11.94 19.06 -9.54
CA THR A 48 -12.65 18.32 -10.59
C THR A 48 -13.13 16.96 -10.12
N TYR A 49 -14.11 16.39 -10.81
CA TYR A 49 -14.59 15.04 -10.52
C TYR A 49 -13.46 13.99 -10.53
N PHE A 50 -12.54 14.10 -11.49
CA PHE A 50 -11.36 13.22 -11.58
C PHE A 50 -10.39 13.46 -10.41
N GLY A 51 -10.05 14.72 -10.11
CA GLY A 51 -9.16 15.09 -9.01
C GLY A 51 -9.70 14.63 -7.64
N LYS A 52 -11.00 14.77 -7.42
CA LYS A 52 -11.68 14.31 -6.21
C LYS A 52 -11.67 12.78 -6.09
N THR A 53 -11.82 12.07 -7.20
CA THR A 53 -11.76 10.60 -7.23
C THR A 53 -10.33 10.10 -6.98
N ALA A 54 -9.33 10.72 -7.62
CA ALA A 54 -7.92 10.43 -7.38
C ALA A 54 -7.50 10.69 -5.93
N ALA A 55 -7.97 11.77 -5.31
CA ALA A 55 -7.73 12.05 -3.90
C ALA A 55 -8.32 10.98 -2.96
N LEU A 56 -9.47 10.39 -3.32
CA LEU A 56 -10.06 9.27 -2.58
C LEU A 56 -9.27 7.97 -2.75
N MET A 57 -8.61 7.77 -3.89
CA MET A 57 -7.76 6.61 -4.15
C MET A 57 -6.39 6.70 -3.48
N ASP A 58 -5.81 7.89 -3.36
CA ASP A 58 -4.50 8.08 -2.70
C ASP A 58 -4.55 7.79 -1.18
N LEU A 59 -5.75 7.80 -0.60
CA LEU A 59 -5.97 7.43 0.80
C LEU A 59 -5.80 5.92 1.09
N SER A 60 -5.66 5.05 0.08
CA SER A 60 -5.44 3.61 0.29
C SER A 60 -3.97 3.23 0.54
N GLY A 61 -3.23 4.08 1.25
CA GLY A 61 -1.89 3.79 1.76
C GLY A 61 -1.89 2.97 3.05
N GLU A 62 -2.93 2.17 3.30
CA GLU A 62 -2.91 1.25 4.44
C GLU A 62 -1.98 0.07 4.14
N SER A 63 -1.00 -0.12 5.01
CA SER A 63 -0.18 -1.33 5.07
C SER A 63 -1.09 -2.55 4.95
N SER A 64 -0.81 -3.43 3.98
CA SER A 64 -1.62 -4.62 3.72
C SER A 64 -1.89 -5.38 5.02
N SER A 65 -3.14 -5.78 5.27
CA SER A 65 -3.52 -6.55 6.47
C SER A 65 -2.62 -7.79 6.68
N PHE A 66 -2.09 -8.36 5.60
CA PHE A 66 -1.13 -9.45 5.63
C PHE A 66 0.23 -9.03 6.22
N GLN A 67 0.73 -7.84 5.89
CA GLN A 67 1.98 -7.31 6.41
C GLN A 67 1.90 -7.10 7.94
N MET A 68 0.75 -6.66 8.43
CA MET A 68 0.53 -6.48 9.88
C MET A 68 0.59 -7.82 10.63
N ILE A 69 0.02 -8.88 10.05
CA ILE A 69 0.07 -10.24 10.61
C ILE A 69 1.50 -10.79 10.63
N LEU A 70 2.24 -10.61 9.53
CA LEU A 70 3.64 -11.03 9.45
C LEU A 70 4.49 -10.33 10.52
N LEU A 71 4.31 -9.03 10.69
CA LEU A 71 5.04 -8.25 11.68
C LEU A 71 4.74 -8.72 13.12
N ALA A 72 3.47 -9.08 13.40
CA ALA A 72 3.09 -9.65 14.68
C ALA A 72 3.78 -11.00 14.95
N ILE A 73 3.80 -11.91 13.97
CA ILE A 73 4.47 -13.22 14.10
C ILE A 73 5.97 -13.05 14.30
N THR A 74 6.61 -12.20 13.50
CA THR A 74 8.04 -11.89 13.62
C THR A 74 8.37 -11.33 14.99
N THR A 75 7.55 -10.42 15.52
CA THR A 75 7.75 -9.81 16.85
C THR A 75 7.69 -10.87 17.96
N VAL A 76 6.74 -11.81 17.89
CA VAL A 76 6.62 -12.91 18.86
C VAL A 76 7.83 -13.84 18.80
N LEU A 77 8.25 -14.24 17.59
CA LEU A 77 9.42 -15.09 17.41
C LEU A 77 10.69 -14.43 17.96
N VAL A 78 10.94 -13.17 17.62
CA VAL A 78 12.10 -12.41 18.13
C VAL A 78 12.05 -12.29 19.65
N ALA A 79 10.88 -12.02 20.24
CA ALA A 79 10.75 -11.94 21.70
C ALA A 79 11.14 -13.27 22.37
N ILE A 80 10.67 -14.41 21.86
CA ILE A 80 11.03 -15.74 22.37
C ILE A 80 12.54 -15.99 22.23
N SER A 81 13.11 -15.67 21.07
CA SER A 81 14.54 -15.82 20.79
C SER A 81 15.42 -15.01 21.74
N VAL A 82 15.05 -13.76 22.01
CA VAL A 82 15.78 -12.88 22.94
C VAL A 82 15.68 -13.42 24.37
N ILE A 83 14.50 -13.85 24.81
CA ILE A 83 14.32 -14.46 26.14
C ILE A 83 15.24 -15.68 26.29
N LEU A 84 15.28 -16.56 25.30
CA LEU A 84 16.13 -17.75 25.32
C LEU A 84 17.62 -17.38 25.33
N CYS A 85 18.04 -16.39 24.54
CA CYS A 85 19.42 -15.90 24.55
C CYS A 85 19.83 -15.35 25.91
N VAL A 86 18.95 -14.60 26.60
CA VAL A 86 19.24 -14.05 27.93
C VAL A 86 19.37 -15.17 28.97
N ILE A 87 18.49 -16.17 28.94
CA ILE A 87 18.55 -17.32 29.86
C ILE A 87 19.87 -18.07 29.68
N VAL A 88 20.25 -18.37 28.43
CA VAL A 88 21.51 -19.05 28.12
C VAL A 88 22.73 -18.21 28.52
N PHE A 89 22.70 -16.91 28.29
CA PHE A 89 23.78 -16.01 28.67
C PHE A 89 24.00 -15.98 30.19
N ILE A 90 22.91 -15.90 30.98
CA ILE A 90 23.00 -15.94 32.46
C ILE A 90 23.54 -17.29 32.94
N TYR A 91 23.08 -18.39 32.34
CA TYR A 91 23.57 -19.73 32.66
C TYR A 91 25.07 -19.88 32.39
N MET A 92 25.53 -19.47 31.20
CA MET A 92 26.96 -19.55 30.86
C MET A 92 27.82 -18.59 31.67
N LEU A 93 27.28 -17.47 32.16
CA LEU A 93 28.02 -16.56 33.04
C LEU A 93 28.32 -17.19 34.41
N ALA A 94 27.55 -18.21 34.81
CA ALA A 94 27.74 -18.93 36.07
C ALA A 94 28.76 -20.07 35.95
N GLU A 95 28.94 -20.66 34.76
CA GLU A 95 29.82 -21.82 34.54
C GLU A 95 31.14 -21.47 33.81
N ASP A 96 31.14 -20.47 32.92
CA ASP A 96 32.24 -20.22 31.98
C ASP A 96 32.81 -18.78 32.03
N SER A 97 33.92 -18.57 31.32
CA SER A 97 34.52 -17.24 31.15
C SER A 97 33.60 -16.32 30.33
N VAL A 98 33.47 -15.05 30.76
CA VAL A 98 32.60 -14.03 30.11
C VAL A 98 32.82 -13.92 28.59
N LYS A 99 34.05 -14.12 28.10
CA LYS A 99 34.37 -14.07 26.67
C LYS A 99 33.70 -15.20 25.86
N GLU A 100 33.59 -16.38 26.46
CA GLU A 100 33.06 -17.58 25.81
C GLU A 100 31.52 -17.55 25.81
N ALA A 101 30.93 -17.14 26.94
CA ALA A 101 29.49 -16.88 27.05
C ALA A 101 29.00 -15.82 26.04
N LEU A 102 29.77 -14.75 25.84
CA LEU A 102 29.43 -13.67 24.91
C LEU A 102 29.55 -14.12 23.44
N GLY A 103 30.58 -14.89 23.10
CA GLY A 103 30.74 -15.49 21.78
C GLY A 103 29.59 -16.43 21.42
N PHE A 104 29.22 -17.33 22.34
CA PHE A 104 28.12 -18.28 22.13
C PHE A 104 26.77 -17.57 21.99
N THR A 105 26.50 -16.57 22.84
CA THR A 105 25.24 -15.82 22.81
C THR A 105 25.05 -15.04 21.52
N VAL A 106 26.11 -14.45 20.95
CA VAL A 106 26.05 -13.75 19.66
C VAL A 106 25.71 -14.72 18.52
N VAL A 107 26.30 -15.91 18.51
CA VAL A 107 25.98 -16.96 17.51
C VAL A 107 24.52 -17.39 17.64
N LEU A 108 24.04 -17.61 18.86
CA LEU A 108 22.65 -17.96 19.15
C LEU A 108 21.68 -16.88 18.69
N LEU A 109 22.02 -15.62 18.91
CA LEU A 109 21.23 -14.47 18.49
C LEU A 109 21.13 -14.42 16.96
N VAL A 110 22.25 -14.53 16.24
CA VAL A 110 22.26 -14.55 14.76
C VAL A 110 21.45 -15.73 14.21
N ALA A 111 21.56 -16.92 14.83
CA ALA A 111 20.81 -18.10 14.41
C ALA A 111 19.29 -17.96 14.62
N SER A 112 18.86 -17.08 15.52
CA SER A 112 17.47 -16.96 15.94
C SER A 112 16.68 -15.86 15.21
N ILE A 113 17.33 -14.97 14.47
CA ILE A 113 16.62 -13.89 13.75
C ILE A 113 15.91 -14.48 12.51
N PRO A 114 14.58 -14.34 12.38
CA PRO A 114 13.82 -14.93 11.28
C PRO A 114 13.88 -14.10 9.98
N LEU A 115 15.10 -13.83 9.48
CA LEU A 115 15.34 -13.03 8.25
C LEU A 115 14.68 -13.61 6.98
N ALA A 116 14.39 -14.91 6.97
CA ALA A 116 13.85 -15.60 5.80
C ALA A 116 12.35 -15.33 5.55
N ILE A 117 11.57 -15.00 6.57
CA ILE A 117 10.09 -14.88 6.45
C ILE A 117 9.71 -13.71 5.53
N GLU A 118 10.38 -12.56 5.65
CA GLU A 118 10.12 -11.38 4.82
C GLU A 118 10.51 -11.61 3.35
N ILE A 119 11.62 -12.32 3.12
CA ILE A 119 12.11 -12.60 1.77
C ILE A 119 11.15 -13.55 1.03
N VAL A 120 10.76 -14.66 1.69
CA VAL A 120 9.87 -15.66 1.08
C VAL A 120 8.52 -15.05 0.72
N THR A 121 7.92 -14.29 1.63
CA THR A 121 6.61 -13.66 1.40
C THR A 121 6.63 -12.66 0.26
N THR A 122 7.69 -11.85 0.16
CA THR A 122 7.87 -10.90 -0.96
C THR A 122 8.01 -11.64 -2.29
N THR A 123 8.78 -12.73 -2.34
CA THR A 123 8.93 -13.53 -3.58
C THR A 123 7.66 -14.24 -4.02
N THR A 124 6.83 -14.73 -3.08
CA THR A 124 5.56 -15.37 -3.41
C THR A 124 4.52 -14.38 -3.92
N LEU A 125 4.48 -13.15 -3.38
CA LEU A 125 3.57 -12.11 -3.85
C LEU A 125 4.01 -11.47 -5.18
N ALA A 126 5.29 -11.59 -5.54
CA ALA A 126 5.84 -11.09 -6.79
C ALA A 126 5.69 -12.08 -7.98
N LEU A 127 5.43 -13.36 -7.70
CA LEU A 127 5.16 -14.42 -8.68
C LEU A 127 3.67 -14.46 -9.04
#